data_AF-A0A9E5XAD5-F1
#
_entry.id   AF-A0A9E5XAD5-F1
#
_cell.length_a   1.000
_cell.length_b   1.000
_cell.length_c   1.000
_cell.angle_alpha   90.00
_cell.angle_beta   90.00
_cell.angle_gamma   90.00
#
_symmetry.space_group_name_H-M   'P 1'
#
loop_
_entity.id
_entity.type
_entity.pdbx_description
1 polymer ?
#
loop_
_entity_poly.entity_id
_entity_poly.type
_entity_poly.pdbx_seq_one_letter_code
_entity_poly.pdbx_strand_id
1 'polypeptide(L)' 'MIEIDHRLPDGSEVHFYSCHKCEQKWWDKDGEHLPLAEVLDLARKRRS' A
#
# COMPACT_ATOMS: atom_id res chain seq x y z
N MET A 1 1.05 10.68 12.65
CA MET A 1 0.61 9.61 11.75
C MET A 1 1.02 10.03 10.36
N ILE A 2 1.62 9.14 9.60
CA ILE A 2 2.00 9.39 8.20
C ILE A 2 0.99 8.66 7.33
N GLU A 3 0.50 9.35 6.31
CA GLU A 3 -0.37 8.84 5.25
C GLU A 3 0.28 9.23 3.92
N ILE A 4 0.39 8.26 3.00
CA ILE A 4 0.97 8.46 1.68
C ILE A 4 0.08 7.76 0.65
N ASP A 5 -0.49 8.54 -0.26
CA ASP A 5 -1.19 8.02 -1.43
C ASP A 5 -0.18 7.59 -2.49
N HIS A 6 -0.31 6.37 -3.00
CA HIS A 6 0.56 5.84 -4.03
C HIS A 6 -0.24 5.22 -5.17
N ARG A 7 0.01 5.72 -6.39
CA ARG A 7 -0.56 5.14 -7.61
C ARG A 7 0.41 4.13 -8.20
N LEU A 8 -0.01 2.87 -8.23
CA LEU A 8 0.74 1.76 -8.77
C LEU A 8 0.72 1.78 -10.31
N PRO A 9 1.68 1.09 -10.97
CA PRO A 9 1.78 1.09 -12.42
C PRO A 9 0.58 0.50 -13.16
N ASP A 10 -0.17 -0.40 -12.53
CA ASP A 10 -1.42 -0.97 -13.03
C ASP A 10 -2.58 0.03 -12.98
N GLY A 11 -2.35 1.24 -12.46
CA GLY A 11 -3.35 2.29 -12.29
C GLY A 11 -4.10 2.23 -10.97
N SER A 12 -3.96 1.12 -10.21
CA SER A 12 -4.50 0.98 -8.85
C SER A 12 -3.90 2.01 -7.89
N GLU A 13 -4.71 2.57 -7.00
CA GLU A 13 -4.27 3.42 -5.89
C GLU A 13 -4.20 2.61 -4.59
N VAL A 14 -3.12 2.80 -3.83
CA VAL A 14 -2.92 2.20 -2.50
C VAL A 14 -2.47 3.28 -1.53
N HIS A 15 -2.97 3.23 -0.31
CA HIS A 15 -2.62 4.16 0.75
C HIS A 15 -1.69 3.48 1.74
N PHE A 16 -0.58 4.13 2.07
CA PHE A 16 0.32 3.67 3.11
C PHE A 16 0.11 4.47 4.38
N TYR A 17 -0.01 3.74 5.49
CA TYR A 17 -0.14 4.31 6.81
C TYR A 17 1.03 3.90 7.70
N SER A 18 1.56 4.86 8.44
CA SER A 18 2.56 4.60 9.49
C SER A 18 2.23 5.38 10.76
N CYS A 19 2.03 4.63 11.84
CA CYS A 19 1.82 5.18 13.17
C CYS A 19 3.07 4.96 14.03
N HIS A 20 3.83 6.02 14.28
CA HIS A 20 5.02 5.97 15.13
C HIS A 20 4.69 5.69 16.62
N LYS A 21 3.48 6.03 17.09
CA LYS A 21 3.08 5.76 18.48
C LYS A 21 2.77 4.29 18.74
N CYS A 22 2.18 3.62 17.76
CA CYS A 22 1.81 2.20 17.86
C CYS A 22 2.86 1.29 17.20
N GLU A 23 3.87 1.88 16.55
CA GLU A 23 4.89 1.20 15.74
C GLU A 23 4.29 0.31 14.62
N GLN A 24 3.07 0.64 14.21
CA GLN A 24 2.28 -0.09 13.22
C GLN A 24 2.41 0.58 11.86
N LYS A 25 2.50 -0.27 10.83
CA LYS A 25 2.49 0.15 9.43
C LYS A 25 1.58 -0.78 8.63
N TRP A 26 0.76 -0.21 7.78
CA TRP A 26 -0.19 -0.97 6.98
C TRP A 26 -0.49 -0.28 5.66
N TRP A 27 -1.14 -1.04 4.78
CA TRP A 27 -1.58 -0.56 3.49
C TRP A 27 -3.09 -0.74 3.40
N ASP A 28 -3.73 0.17 2.70
CA ASP A 28 -5.13 0.06 2.32
C ASP A 28 -5.27 0.21 0.81
N LYS A 29 -6.26 -0.48 0.25
CA LYS A 29 -6.73 -0.27 -1.12
C LYS A 29 -8.26 -0.19 -1.06
N ASP A 30 -8.82 0.91 -1.54
CA ASP A 30 -10.28 1.15 -1.52
C ASP A 30 -10.91 1.04 -0.11
N GLY A 31 -10.13 1.37 0.93
CA GLY A 31 -10.57 1.26 2.34
C GLY A 31 -10.49 -0.15 2.93
N GLU A 32 -9.96 -1.13 2.20
CA GLU A 32 -9.66 -2.47 2.71
C GLU A 32 -8.17 -2.66 3.01
N HIS A 33 -7.88 -3.27 4.17
CA HIS A 33 -6.52 -3.56 4.58
C HIS A 33 -5.86 -4.55 3.62
N LEU A 34 -4.72 -4.14 3.05
CA LEU A 34 -3.98 -4.89 2.07
C LEU A 34 -2.69 -5.47 2.68
N PRO A 35 -2.47 -6.79 2.65
CA PRO A 35 -1.22 -7.40 3.09
C PRO A 35 -0.03 -6.91 2.27
N LEU A 36 1.14 -6.78 2.90
CA LEU A 36 2.37 -6.36 2.22
C LEU A 36 2.71 -7.25 1.00
N ALA A 37 2.44 -8.56 1.08
CA ALA A 37 2.69 -9.48 -0.03
C ALA A 37 1.90 -9.10 -1.30
N GLU A 38 0.63 -8.74 -1.13
CA GLU A 38 -0.25 -8.31 -2.22
C GLU A 38 0.20 -6.98 -2.81
N VAL A 39 0.59 -6.02 -1.96
CA VAL A 39 1.17 -4.73 -2.41
C VAL A 39 2.40 -4.96 -3.30
N LEU A 40 3.28 -5.87 -2.88
CA LEU A 40 4.49 -6.21 -3.64
C LEU A 40 4.16 -6.92 -4.96
N ASP A 41 3.13 -7.77 -5.00
CA ASP A 41 2.66 -8.40 -6.25
C ASP A 41 2.11 -7.35 -7.24
N LEU A 42 1.26 -6.44 -6.76
CA LEU A 42 0.73 -5.34 -7.56
C LEU A 42 1.83 -4.43 -8.11
N ALA A 43 2.87 -4.15 -7.32
CA ALA A 43 4.03 -3.39 -7.78
C ALA A 43 4.89 -4.17 -8.80
N ARG A 44 4.92 -5.51 -8.71
CA ARG A 44 5.71 -6.40 -9.59
C ARG A 44 5.08 -6.66 -10.96
N LYS A 45 3.76 -6.51 -11.13
CA LYS A 45 3.04 -6.74 -12.40
C LYS A 45 3.55 -5.93 -13.61
N ARG A 46 4.57 -5.07 -13.44
CA ARG A 46 5.29 -4.34 -14.50
C ARG A 46 6.61 -4.99 -14.94
N ARG A 47 6.73 -6.32 -14.95
CA ARG A 47 7.93 -6.99 -15.49
C ARG A 47 7.60 -8.16 -16.42
N SER A 48 6.67 -7.94 -17.35
CA SER A 48 6.43 -8.79 -18.52
C SER A 48 6.25 -7.93 -19.75
#